data_AF-A0A4U9HE03-F1
#
_entry.id   AF-A0A4U9HE03-F1
#
_cell.length_a   1.000
_cell.length_b   1.000
_cell.length_c   1.000
_cell.angle_alpha   90.00
_cell.angle_beta   90.00
_cell.angle_gamma   90.00
#
_symmetry.space_group_name_H-M   'P 1'
#
loop_
_entity.id
_entity.type
_entity.pdbx_description
1 polymer ?
#
loop_
_entity_poly.entity_id
_entity_poly.type
_entity_poly.pdbx_seq_one_letter_code
_entity_poly.pdbx_strand_id
1 'polypeptide(L)'
;MAWNNLLKKSDGATWDILKSKWPAANNILDMGFSDHGEVNLESVIAKQPDLMIAQLRSKPSLEQTGVLKQLKALGVPVLFIDTMLKPVENTPKSVTLLGEALDREPEAKQYTDYYQQHYQNIVAKTQAIEPKPLVFIEAKAGLNGLESCCFTHAHVGWGGLVEAVGARNIGSELLPGATATFRWRKLSA
;
A
#
# COMPACT_ATOMS: atom_id res chain seq x y z
N MET A 1 -2.36 -19.77 7.24
CA MET A 1 -1.99 -18.49 6.60
C MET A 1 -2.38 -18.53 5.12
N ALA A 2 -2.99 -17.45 4.63
CA ALA A 2 -3.26 -17.18 3.23
C ALA A 2 -2.91 -15.71 2.96
N TRP A 3 -2.60 -15.36 1.71
CA TRP A 3 -2.30 -13.97 1.35
C TRP A 3 -2.69 -13.65 -0.09
N ASN A 4 -2.83 -12.37 -0.40
CA ASN A 4 -2.79 -11.93 -1.80
C ASN A 4 -1.33 -11.82 -2.23
N ASN A 5 -0.84 -12.79 -3.01
CA ASN A 5 0.58 -12.81 -3.39
C ASN A 5 0.86 -11.87 -4.59
N LEU A 6 0.70 -10.57 -4.36
CA LEU A 6 1.02 -9.54 -5.37
C LEU A 6 2.49 -9.57 -5.74
N LEU A 7 3.39 -9.81 -4.77
CA LEU A 7 4.83 -9.84 -5.01
C LEU A 7 5.20 -10.88 -6.08
N LYS A 8 4.67 -12.11 -5.99
CA LYS A 8 4.86 -13.14 -7.02
C LYS A 8 4.34 -12.75 -8.40
N LYS A 9 3.29 -11.92 -8.47
CA LYS A 9 2.65 -11.48 -9.73
C LYS A 9 3.36 -10.28 -10.35
N SER A 10 3.82 -9.32 -9.54
CA SER A 10 4.32 -8.03 -10.02
C SER A 10 5.84 -7.87 -9.95
N ASP A 11 6.54 -8.66 -9.13
CA ASP A 11 7.99 -8.58 -8.94
C ASP A 11 8.59 -9.98 -8.68
N GLY A 12 8.75 -10.72 -9.78
CA GLY A 12 9.29 -12.08 -9.75
C GLY A 12 10.71 -12.17 -9.17
N ALA A 13 11.53 -11.14 -9.38
CA ALA A 13 12.90 -11.12 -8.88
C ALA A 13 12.94 -11.03 -7.35
N THR A 14 12.18 -10.11 -6.76
CA THR A 14 12.07 -10.02 -5.30
C THR A 14 11.40 -11.26 -4.72
N TRP A 15 10.41 -11.84 -5.41
CA TRP A 15 9.81 -13.11 -5.01
C TRP A 15 10.83 -14.26 -4.99
N ASP A 16 11.73 -14.33 -5.97
CA ASP A 16 12.78 -15.36 -6.04
C ASP A 16 13.76 -15.24 -4.87
N ILE A 17 14.14 -14.02 -4.48
CA ILE A 17 14.95 -13.76 -3.29
C ILE A 17 14.20 -14.22 -2.03
N LEU A 18 12.93 -13.84 -1.89
CA LEU A 18 12.12 -14.18 -0.72
C LEU A 18 11.99 -15.71 -0.56
N LYS A 19 11.62 -16.42 -1.63
CA LYS A 19 11.40 -17.87 -1.58
C LYS A 19 12.71 -18.65 -1.42
N SER A 20 13.87 -18.09 -1.79
CA SER A 20 15.18 -18.70 -1.52
C SER A 20 15.48 -18.77 -0.02
N LYS A 21 15.08 -17.72 0.73
CA LYS A 21 15.28 -17.62 2.17
C LYS A 21 14.18 -18.32 2.97
N TRP A 22 12.94 -18.28 2.47
CA TRP A 22 11.78 -18.92 3.09
C TRP A 22 11.05 -19.82 2.09
N PRO A 23 11.53 -21.05 1.83
CA PRO A 23 10.92 -21.95 0.86
C PRO A 23 9.44 -22.27 1.14
N ALA A 24 9.04 -22.26 2.41
CA ALA A 24 7.65 -22.46 2.84
C ALA A 24 6.67 -21.43 2.26
N ALA A 25 7.15 -20.26 1.81
CA ALA A 25 6.32 -19.24 1.18
C ALA A 25 5.64 -19.74 -0.11
N ASN A 26 6.20 -20.76 -0.78
CA ASN A 26 5.58 -21.39 -1.95
C ASN A 26 4.26 -22.12 -1.62
N ASN A 27 4.06 -22.51 -0.36
CA ASN A 27 2.92 -23.31 0.08
C ASN A 27 1.80 -22.46 0.70
N ILE A 28 1.95 -21.13 0.75
CA ILE A 28 0.93 -20.23 1.26
C ILE A 28 -0.18 -20.10 0.22
N LEU A 29 -1.43 -20.34 0.64
CA LEU A 29 -2.62 -20.19 -0.20
C LEU A 29 -2.74 -18.76 -0.75
N ASP A 30 -2.86 -18.61 -2.07
CA ASP A 30 -3.22 -17.33 -2.70
C ASP A 30 -4.73 -17.09 -2.51
N MET A 31 -5.08 -15.95 -1.92
CA MET A 31 -6.47 -15.55 -1.66
C MET A 31 -7.22 -15.16 -2.95
N GLY A 32 -6.49 -14.92 -4.04
CA GLY A 32 -7.07 -14.47 -5.31
C GLY A 32 -7.66 -13.05 -5.23
N PHE A 33 -7.17 -12.22 -4.30
CA PHE A 33 -7.74 -10.90 -4.07
C PHE A 33 -7.55 -9.96 -5.27
N SER A 34 -8.66 -9.45 -5.81
CA SER A 34 -8.65 -8.43 -6.87
C SER A 34 -8.92 -7.02 -6.29
N ASP A 35 -8.57 -5.98 -7.05
CA ASP A 35 -8.87 -4.58 -6.67
C ASP A 35 -10.38 -4.29 -6.62
N HIS A 36 -11.23 -5.21 -7.10
CA HIS A 36 -12.69 -5.16 -7.00
C HIS A 36 -13.24 -5.83 -5.73
N GLY A 37 -12.36 -6.36 -4.86
CA GLY A 37 -12.74 -6.97 -3.59
C GLY A 37 -13.17 -8.42 -3.68
N GLU A 38 -12.99 -9.05 -4.84
CA GLU A 38 -13.22 -10.48 -5.01
C GLU A 38 -12.16 -11.24 -4.22
N VAL A 39 -12.60 -12.11 -3.32
CA VAL A 39 -11.76 -13.04 -2.55
C VAL A 39 -12.34 -14.42 -2.80
N ASN A 40 -11.51 -15.46 -2.93
CA ASN A 40 -11.98 -16.82 -2.73
C ASN A 40 -12.20 -17.06 -1.24
N LEU A 41 -13.27 -16.46 -0.69
CA LEU A 41 -13.47 -16.36 0.74
C LEU A 41 -13.70 -17.73 1.37
N GLU A 42 -14.37 -18.66 0.68
CA GLU A 42 -14.56 -20.03 1.15
C GLU A 42 -13.22 -20.74 1.40
N SER A 43 -12.27 -20.61 0.47
CA SER A 43 -10.93 -21.22 0.63
C SER A 43 -10.13 -20.55 1.75
N VAL A 44 -10.35 -19.25 1.98
CA VAL A 44 -9.73 -18.52 3.09
C VAL A 44 -10.32 -18.94 4.43
N ILE A 45 -11.65 -19.01 4.54
CA ILE A 45 -12.36 -19.45 5.75
C ILE A 45 -12.02 -20.90 6.09
N ALA A 46 -11.84 -21.78 5.09
CA ALA A 46 -11.44 -23.17 5.30
C ALA A 46 -10.07 -23.31 5.99
N LYS A 47 -9.25 -22.26 5.99
CA LYS A 47 -7.98 -22.20 6.75
C LYS A 47 -8.16 -21.76 8.21
N GLN A 48 -9.39 -21.47 8.65
CA GLN A 48 -9.75 -21.04 10.00
C GLN A 48 -8.84 -19.89 10.48
N PRO A 49 -8.85 -18.73 9.78
CA PRO A 49 -7.98 -17.63 10.15
C PRO A 49 -8.44 -16.98 11.46
N ASP A 50 -7.49 -16.71 12.36
CA ASP A 50 -7.75 -15.96 13.59
C ASP A 50 -7.78 -14.43 13.38
N LEU A 51 -7.24 -13.96 12.25
CA LEU A 51 -7.15 -12.54 11.89
C LEU A 51 -7.05 -12.37 10.36
N MET A 52 -7.77 -11.40 9.82
CA MET A 52 -7.51 -10.86 8.48
C MET A 52 -6.85 -9.49 8.57
N ILE A 53 -5.76 -9.29 7.84
CA ILE A 53 -5.10 -7.99 7.69
C ILE A 53 -5.41 -7.46 6.30
N ALA A 54 -5.92 -6.23 6.21
CA ALA A 54 -6.32 -5.61 4.95
C ALA A 54 -5.84 -4.16 4.84
N GLN A 55 -5.68 -3.65 3.62
CA GLN A 55 -5.38 -2.24 3.39
C GLN A 55 -6.64 -1.39 3.62
N LEU A 56 -6.52 -0.27 4.32
CA LEU A 56 -7.66 0.60 4.63
C LEU A 56 -8.40 1.06 3.37
N ARG A 57 -7.67 1.30 2.28
CA ARG A 57 -8.25 1.65 0.97
C ARG A 57 -9.25 0.61 0.44
N SER A 58 -9.13 -0.66 0.83
CA SER A 58 -10.00 -1.73 0.34
C SER A 58 -11.25 -1.90 1.19
N LYS A 59 -11.38 -1.18 2.31
CA LYS A 59 -12.53 -1.30 3.22
C LYS A 59 -13.88 -1.11 2.51
N PRO A 60 -14.11 -0.07 1.67
CA PRO A 60 -15.40 0.10 1.00
C PRO A 60 -15.76 -1.07 0.08
N SER A 61 -14.77 -1.62 -0.62
CA SER A 61 -14.96 -2.76 -1.50
C SER A 61 -15.26 -4.04 -0.71
N LEU A 62 -14.54 -4.30 0.39
CA LEU A 62 -14.81 -5.43 1.29
C LEU A 62 -16.17 -5.33 2.00
N GLU A 63 -16.64 -4.11 2.27
CA GLU A 63 -18.00 -3.85 2.77
C GLU A 63 -19.04 -4.16 1.70
N GLN A 64 -18.85 -3.64 0.49
CA GLN A 64 -19.77 -3.81 -0.64
C GLN A 64 -19.93 -5.28 -1.05
N THR A 65 -18.83 -6.05 -1.07
CA THR A 65 -18.86 -7.48 -1.42
C THR A 65 -19.37 -8.38 -0.29
N GLY A 66 -19.61 -7.82 0.91
CA GLY A 66 -20.10 -8.57 2.06
C GLY A 66 -19.04 -9.39 2.80
N VAL A 67 -17.78 -9.32 2.40
CA VAL A 67 -16.66 -10.04 3.03
C VAL A 67 -16.55 -9.70 4.52
N LEU A 68 -16.64 -8.42 4.88
CA LEU A 68 -16.56 -8.01 6.30
C LEU A 68 -17.74 -8.56 7.12
N LYS A 69 -18.94 -8.64 6.52
CA LYS A 69 -20.13 -9.18 7.19
C LYS A 69 -19.97 -10.67 7.47
N GLN A 70 -19.42 -11.42 6.53
CA GLN A 70 -19.18 -12.87 6.66
C GLN A 70 -18.10 -13.17 7.70
N LEU A 71 -16.96 -12.47 7.66
CA LEU A 71 -15.90 -12.64 8.66
C LEU A 71 -16.39 -12.31 10.08
N LYS A 72 -17.18 -11.24 10.23
CA LYS A 72 -17.82 -10.91 11.50
C LYS A 72 -18.75 -12.00 12.01
N ALA A 73 -19.55 -12.61 11.12
CA ALA A 73 -20.45 -13.72 11.49
C ALA A 73 -19.69 -14.98 11.94
N LEU A 74 -18.45 -15.14 11.49
CA LEU A 74 -17.55 -16.25 11.84
C LEU A 74 -16.61 -15.93 13.02
N GLY A 75 -16.72 -14.73 13.60
CA GLY A 75 -15.85 -14.31 14.69
C GLY A 75 -14.41 -13.99 14.29
N VAL A 76 -14.13 -13.81 12.98
CA VAL A 76 -12.79 -13.47 12.49
C VAL A 76 -12.62 -11.94 12.49
N PRO A 77 -11.76 -11.35 13.35
CA PRO A 77 -11.48 -9.93 13.33
C PRO A 77 -10.75 -9.50 12.05
N VAL A 78 -10.95 -8.23 11.67
CA VAL A 78 -10.25 -7.60 10.55
C VAL A 78 -9.47 -6.39 11.05
N LEU A 79 -8.15 -6.44 10.90
CA LEU A 79 -7.24 -5.33 11.17
C LEU A 79 -6.94 -4.58 9.87
N PHE A 80 -7.23 -3.28 9.85
CA PHE A 80 -6.87 -2.41 8.73
C PHE A 80 -5.54 -1.72 8.98
N ILE A 81 -4.62 -1.87 8.02
CA ILE A 81 -3.38 -1.11 7.92
C ILE A 81 -3.49 -0.09 6.79
N ASP A 82 -2.74 1.00 6.87
CA ASP A 82 -2.70 2.01 5.81
C ASP A 82 -1.27 2.44 5.49
N THR A 83 -0.84 2.08 4.29
CA THR A 83 0.42 2.53 3.69
C THR A 83 0.18 3.36 2.43
N MET A 84 -1.08 3.76 2.16
CA MET A 84 -1.48 4.37 0.89
C MET A 84 -2.26 5.67 1.06
N LEU A 85 -3.30 5.72 1.89
CA LEU A 85 -4.15 6.91 2.01
C LEU A 85 -3.42 8.06 2.69
N LYS A 86 -2.69 7.77 3.78
CA LYS A 86 -1.78 8.71 4.43
C LYS A 86 -0.43 8.05 4.70
N PRO A 87 0.41 7.89 3.67
CA PRO A 87 1.56 6.99 3.72
C PRO A 87 2.63 7.37 4.75
N VAL A 88 2.74 8.64 5.11
CA VAL A 88 3.69 9.08 6.16
C VAL A 88 3.07 9.03 7.56
N GLU A 89 1.82 9.46 7.70
CA GLU A 89 1.13 9.49 8.99
C GLU A 89 0.79 8.09 9.51
N ASN A 90 0.29 7.22 8.61
CA ASN A 90 -0.34 5.98 8.99
C ASN A 90 0.57 4.75 8.88
N THR A 91 1.64 4.79 8.10
CA THR A 91 2.60 3.66 8.03
C THR A 91 3.16 3.30 9.41
N PRO A 92 3.75 4.23 10.20
CA PRO A 92 4.27 3.86 11.51
C PRO A 92 3.17 3.37 12.46
N LYS A 93 1.99 3.99 12.46
CA LYS A 93 0.82 3.53 13.24
C LYS A 93 0.40 2.11 12.87
N SER A 94 0.40 1.81 11.57
CA SER A 94 0.06 0.49 11.05
C SER A 94 1.08 -0.56 11.46
N VAL A 95 2.37 -0.23 11.45
CA VAL A 95 3.43 -1.14 11.91
C VAL A 95 3.32 -1.38 13.42
N THR A 96 3.03 -0.35 14.23
CA THR A 96 2.76 -0.53 15.66
C THR A 96 1.58 -1.48 15.89
N LEU A 97 0.45 -1.27 15.21
CA LEU A 97 -0.72 -2.15 15.31
C LEU A 97 -0.41 -3.59 14.88
N LEU A 98 0.42 -3.79 13.86
CA LEU A 98 0.88 -5.13 13.46
C LEU A 98 1.78 -5.76 14.53
N GLY A 99 2.61 -4.98 15.22
CA GLY A 99 3.40 -5.45 16.36
C GLY A 99 2.51 -5.99 17.47
N GLU A 100 1.51 -5.21 17.89
CA GLU A 100 0.55 -5.62 18.92
C GLU A 100 -0.27 -6.85 18.51
N ALA A 101 -0.72 -6.92 17.25
CA ALA A 101 -1.56 -8.00 16.77
C ALA A 101 -0.81 -9.33 16.51
N LEU A 102 0.52 -9.28 16.39
CA LEU A 102 1.36 -10.43 16.04
C LEU A 102 2.38 -10.79 17.14
N ASP A 103 2.28 -10.18 18.32
CA ASP A 103 3.23 -10.30 19.43
C ASP A 103 4.68 -9.98 19.02
N ARG A 104 4.87 -8.85 18.32
CA ARG A 104 6.14 -8.37 17.74
C ARG A 104 6.37 -6.87 18.00
N GLU A 105 5.97 -6.40 19.17
CA GLU A 105 6.13 -5.01 19.59
C GLU A 105 7.60 -4.54 19.58
N PRO A 106 8.61 -5.35 19.98
CA PRO A 106 10.01 -4.94 19.89
C PRO A 106 10.45 -4.66 18.44
N GLU A 107 10.11 -5.53 17.49
CA GLU A 107 10.43 -5.37 16.07
C GLU A 107 9.67 -4.20 15.44
N ALA A 108 8.38 -4.03 15.80
CA ALA A 108 7.58 -2.89 15.36
C ALA A 108 8.17 -1.57 15.88
N LYS A 109 8.63 -1.53 17.14
CA LYS A 109 9.30 -0.35 17.69
C LYS A 109 10.62 -0.07 16.97
N GLN A 110 11.44 -1.09 16.74
CA GLN A 110 12.71 -0.94 16.02
C GLN A 110 12.48 -0.34 14.63
N TYR A 111 11.48 -0.83 13.89
CA TYR A 111 11.14 -0.30 12.58
C TYR A 111 10.62 1.13 12.64
N THR A 112 9.72 1.44 13.56
CA THR A 112 9.11 2.77 13.66
C THR A 112 10.10 3.83 14.13
N ASP A 113 11.02 3.50 15.05
CA ASP A 113 12.14 4.36 15.43
C ASP A 113 13.05 4.66 14.22
N TYR A 114 13.42 3.62 13.46
CA TYR A 114 14.21 3.76 12.23
C TYR A 114 13.50 4.63 11.19
N TYR A 115 12.22 4.36 10.92
CA TYR A 115 11.41 5.13 9.99
C TYR A 115 11.38 6.61 10.37
N GLN A 116 11.08 6.91 11.64
CA GLN A 116 10.94 8.27 12.13
C GLN A 116 12.26 9.05 12.06
N GLN A 117 13.38 8.41 12.43
CA GLN A 117 14.71 9.01 12.33
C GLN A 117 15.04 9.39 10.87
N HIS A 118 14.80 8.48 9.93
CA HIS A 118 15.07 8.74 8.52
C HIS A 118 14.15 9.80 7.94
N TYR A 119 12.86 9.77 8.27
CA TYR A 119 11.90 10.77 7.81
C TYR A 119 12.27 12.18 8.29
N GLN A 120 12.59 12.33 9.59
CA GLN A 120 13.02 13.63 10.14
C GLN A 120 14.30 14.15 9.47
N ASN A 121 15.27 13.28 9.20
CA ASN A 121 16.50 13.65 8.50
C ASN A 121 16.23 14.14 7.07
N ILE A 122 15.25 13.56 6.37
CA ILE A 122 14.85 14.01 5.03
C ILE A 122 14.18 15.38 5.13
N VAL A 123 13.17 15.52 5.99
CA VAL A 123 12.43 16.78 6.17
C VAL A 123 13.36 17.93 6.57
N ALA A 124 14.31 17.68 7.48
CA ALA A 124 15.29 18.69 7.90
C ALA A 124 16.13 19.24 6.75
N LYS A 125 16.40 18.42 5.72
CA LYS A 125 17.13 18.83 4.51
C LYS A 125 16.21 19.52 3.50
N THR A 126 15.00 19.01 3.31
CA THR A 126 14.11 19.50 2.25
C THR A 126 13.34 20.76 2.65
N GLN A 127 13.14 21.01 3.94
CA GLN A 127 12.40 22.20 4.42
C GLN A 127 13.00 23.53 3.94
N ALA A 128 14.34 23.60 3.81
CA ALA A 128 15.06 24.81 3.42
C ALA A 128 15.16 25.02 1.89
N ILE A 129 14.73 24.05 1.08
CA ILE A 129 14.80 24.14 -0.38
C ILE A 129 13.73 25.11 -0.87
N GLU A 130 14.14 26.14 -1.60
CA GLU A 130 13.25 27.06 -2.32
C GLU A 130 13.78 27.36 -3.74
N PRO A 131 12.89 27.54 -4.74
CA PRO A 131 11.44 27.30 -4.66
C PRO A 131 11.12 25.81 -4.49
N LYS A 132 9.97 25.48 -3.86
CA LYS A 132 9.50 24.09 -3.77
C LYS A 132 9.39 23.47 -5.18
N PRO A 133 10.05 22.32 -5.43
CA PRO A 133 10.03 21.71 -6.76
C PRO A 133 8.63 21.22 -7.10
N LEU A 134 8.24 21.42 -8.35
CA LEU A 134 7.02 20.85 -8.92
C LEU A 134 7.34 19.48 -9.53
N VAL A 135 6.67 18.44 -9.06
CA VAL A 135 6.97 17.04 -9.38
C VAL A 135 5.73 16.37 -9.97
N PHE A 136 5.95 15.58 -11.02
CA PHE A 136 4.99 14.59 -11.50
C PHE A 136 5.54 13.19 -11.23
N ILE A 137 4.71 12.31 -10.67
CA ILE A 137 5.05 10.89 -10.53
C ILE A 137 4.16 10.06 -11.44
N GLU A 138 4.76 9.34 -12.36
CA GLU A 138 4.09 8.27 -13.09
C GLU A 138 4.20 6.95 -12.32
N ALA A 139 3.13 6.56 -11.65
CA ALA A 139 3.03 5.29 -10.96
C ALA A 139 2.89 4.16 -11.99
N LYS A 140 3.74 3.12 -11.87
CA LYS A 140 3.78 1.97 -12.79
C LYS A 140 4.09 2.37 -14.24
N ALA A 141 4.95 3.37 -14.44
CA ALA A 141 5.38 3.83 -15.77
C ALA A 141 5.81 2.65 -16.68
N GLY A 142 5.29 2.63 -17.90
CA GLY A 142 5.62 1.62 -18.91
C GLY A 142 5.00 0.23 -18.70
N LEU A 143 4.27 -0.01 -17.59
CA LEU A 143 3.67 -1.33 -17.30
C LEU A 143 2.73 -1.80 -18.43
N ASN A 144 2.01 -0.87 -19.06
CA ASN A 144 1.06 -1.15 -20.14
C ASN A 144 1.60 -0.73 -21.52
N GLY A 145 2.93 -0.67 -21.68
CA GLY A 145 3.61 -0.24 -22.91
C GLY A 145 3.85 1.27 -22.99
N LEU A 146 4.71 1.68 -23.92
CA LEU A 146 5.19 3.08 -24.05
C LEU A 146 4.08 4.08 -24.41
N GLU A 147 2.98 3.61 -25.00
CA GLU A 147 1.83 4.42 -25.38
C GLU A 147 0.82 4.60 -24.22
N SER A 148 0.91 3.75 -23.18
CA SER A 148 0.06 3.84 -21.99
C SER A 148 0.76 4.68 -20.95
N CYS A 149 0.49 5.98 -20.98
CA CYS A 149 1.08 6.91 -20.04
C CYS A 149 0.12 7.35 -18.95
N CYS A 150 0.78 7.62 -17.82
CA CYS A 150 0.54 8.70 -16.89
C CYS A 150 -0.47 8.39 -15.79
N PHE A 151 -0.56 7.13 -15.37
CA PHE A 151 -1.24 6.80 -14.11
C PHE A 151 -0.48 7.46 -12.95
N THR A 152 -1.15 8.32 -12.18
CA THR A 152 -0.53 9.06 -11.08
C THR A 152 -1.43 9.08 -9.86
N HIS A 153 -0.85 9.50 -8.73
CA HIS A 153 -1.54 9.67 -7.47
C HIS A 153 -1.65 11.15 -7.11
N ALA A 154 -2.80 11.54 -6.54
CA ALA A 154 -3.01 12.83 -5.90
C ALA A 154 -2.35 12.82 -4.50
N HIS A 155 -3.07 13.20 -3.46
CA HIS A 155 -2.59 13.24 -2.06
C HIS A 155 -2.30 11.87 -1.41
N VAL A 156 -2.29 10.77 -2.18
CA VAL A 156 -2.13 9.39 -1.69
C VAL A 156 -0.88 8.73 -2.28
N GLY A 157 -0.42 7.64 -1.67
CA GLY A 157 0.72 6.84 -2.11
C GLY A 157 1.92 7.73 -2.46
N TRP A 158 2.46 7.57 -3.66
CA TRP A 158 3.56 8.41 -4.16
C TRP A 158 3.35 9.93 -4.06
N GLY A 159 2.16 10.45 -4.38
CA GLY A 159 1.94 11.89 -4.31
C GLY A 159 1.91 12.42 -2.87
N GLY A 160 1.33 11.65 -1.94
CA GLY A 160 1.44 11.94 -0.50
C GLY A 160 2.89 11.90 0.01
N LEU A 161 3.75 11.04 -0.54
CA LEU A 161 5.18 11.01 -0.21
C LEU A 161 5.94 12.24 -0.75
N VAL A 162 5.60 12.72 -1.95
CA VAL A 162 6.15 13.96 -2.54
C VAL A 162 5.81 15.16 -1.66
N GLU A 163 4.54 15.28 -1.28
CA GLU A 163 4.07 16.38 -0.44
C GLU A 163 4.71 16.33 0.96
N ALA A 164 4.89 15.13 1.53
CA ALA A 164 5.47 14.95 2.85
C ALA A 164 6.94 15.38 2.96
N VAL A 165 7.65 15.52 1.83
CA VAL A 165 9.01 16.09 1.78
C VAL A 165 9.03 17.55 1.34
N GLY A 166 7.86 18.19 1.21
CA GLY A 166 7.71 19.63 0.93
C GLY A 166 7.69 20.00 -0.54
N ALA A 167 7.66 19.03 -1.46
CA ALA A 167 7.52 19.29 -2.90
C ALA A 167 6.05 19.47 -3.28
N ARG A 168 5.79 20.14 -4.42
CA ARG A 168 4.46 20.26 -5.01
C ARG A 168 4.21 19.09 -5.95
N ASN A 169 3.07 18.42 -5.80
CA ASN A 169 2.67 17.31 -6.67
C ASN A 169 1.67 17.78 -7.73
N ILE A 170 2.00 17.63 -9.02
CA ILE A 170 1.08 17.94 -10.13
C ILE A 170 -0.20 17.11 -10.04
N GLY A 171 -0.10 15.83 -9.62
CA GLY A 171 -1.28 14.96 -9.48
C GLY A 171 -2.30 15.54 -8.50
N SER A 172 -1.83 16.11 -7.40
CA SER A 172 -2.67 16.72 -6.37
C SER A 172 -3.35 18.02 -6.81
N GLU A 173 -2.70 18.79 -7.68
CA GLU A 173 -3.27 20.06 -8.19
C GLU A 173 -4.38 19.85 -9.23
N LEU A 174 -4.38 18.68 -9.89
CA LEU A 174 -5.22 18.44 -11.07
C LEU A 174 -6.28 17.36 -10.88
N LEU A 175 -6.11 16.44 -9.93
CA LEU A 175 -7.02 15.31 -9.77
C LEU A 175 -8.10 15.58 -8.73
N PRO A 176 -9.39 15.33 -9.05
CA PRO A 176 -10.48 15.43 -8.07
C PRO A 176 -10.55 14.20 -7.14
N GLY A 177 -9.79 13.15 -7.44
CA GLY A 177 -9.81 11.87 -6.72
C GLY A 177 -8.40 11.34 -6.47
N ALA A 178 -8.31 10.22 -5.77
CA ALA A 178 -7.05 9.65 -5.30
C ALA A 178 -6.04 9.34 -6.42
N THR A 179 -6.51 8.87 -7.58
CA THR A 179 -5.68 8.47 -8.72
C THR A 179 -6.39 8.71 -10.03
N ALA A 180 -5.64 8.99 -11.10
CA ALA A 180 -6.16 8.95 -12.47
C ALA A 180 -5.03 8.78 -13.49
N THR A 181 -5.40 8.55 -14.74
CA THR A 181 -4.48 8.51 -15.88
C THR A 181 -4.55 9.80 -16.67
N PHE A 182 -3.43 10.52 -16.77
CA PHE A 182 -3.35 11.72 -17.61
C PHE A 182 -3.18 11.37 -19.09
N ARG A 183 -3.60 12.28 -19.97
CA ARG A 183 -3.10 12.30 -21.35
C ARG A 183 -1.82 13.11 -21.36
N TRP A 184 -0.76 12.61 -21.99
CA TRP A 184 0.56 13.24 -22.03
C TRP A 184 0.54 14.74 -22.42
N ARG A 185 -0.38 15.16 -23.30
CA ARG A 185 -0.55 16.56 -23.73
C ARG A 185 -0.89 17.54 -22.61
N LYS A 186 -1.40 17.06 -21.47
CA LYS A 186 -1.70 17.89 -20.30
C LYS A 186 -0.49 18.13 -19.39
N LEU A 187 0.62 17.41 -19.60
CA LEU A 187 1.86 17.54 -18.81
C LEU A 187 2.92 18.42 -19.49
N SER A 188 2.69 18.81 -20.74
CA SER A 188 3.63 19.55 -21.60
C SER A 188 3.26 21.03 -21.76
N ALA A 189 2.25 21.50 -21.02
CA ALA A 189 1.80 22.90 -20.97
C ALA A 189 2.13 23.49 -19.60
#